data_AF-A0A9D4HZD9-F1
#
_entry.id   AF-A0A9D4HZD9-F1
#
_cell.length_a   1.000
_cell.length_b   1.000
_cell.length_c   1.000
_cell.angle_alpha   90.00
_cell.angle_beta   90.00
_cell.angle_gamma   90.00
#
_symmetry.space_group_name_H-M   'P 1'
#
loop_
_entity.id
_entity.type
_entity.pdbx_description
1 polymer ?
#
loop_
_entity_poly.entity_id
_entity_poly.type
_entity_poly.pdbx_seq_one_letter_code
_entity_poly.pdbx_strand_id
1 'polypeptide(L)'
;MTTSEGHGLTNMLVKIVKRYKKADIPPTEILYLDCDCCGASPLQDVLKPSDWKHTVVRLDIWHYMRRIATGCSTDSHALYSTFMGLMSNCIFIWYEEDF
;
A
#
# COMPACT_ATOMS: atom_id res chain seq x y z
N MET A 1 11.01 7.46 -6.88
CA MET A 1 10.32 8.31 -5.91
C MET A 1 10.25 9.70 -6.49
N THR A 2 9.05 10.17 -6.83
CA THR A 2 8.86 11.56 -7.23
C THR A 2 8.85 12.42 -5.96
N THR A 3 9.35 13.66 -6.05
CA THR A 3 9.55 14.54 -4.88
C THR A 3 8.26 14.98 -4.16
N SER A 4 7.10 14.53 -4.63
CA SER A 4 5.77 14.83 -4.06
C SER A 4 4.95 13.60 -3.63
N GLU A 5 5.47 12.38 -3.80
CA GLU A 5 4.78 11.16 -3.32
C GLU A 5 4.59 11.22 -1.78
N GLY A 6 3.37 10.93 -1.31
CA GLY A 6 2.98 10.96 0.10
C GLY A 6 2.53 12.33 0.64
N HIS A 7 2.78 13.44 -0.06
CA HIS A 7 2.31 14.75 0.39
C HIS A 7 0.78 14.86 0.34
N GLY A 8 0.17 15.09 1.50
CA GLY A 8 -1.28 15.24 1.63
C GLY A 8 -2.05 13.93 1.83
N LEU A 9 -1.38 12.78 1.98
CA LEU A 9 -2.02 11.49 2.22
C LEU A 9 -2.90 11.51 3.47
N THR A 10 -2.45 12.12 4.56
CA THR A 10 -3.24 12.35 5.78
C THR A 10 -4.52 13.14 5.50
N ASN A 11 -4.43 14.23 4.72
CA ASN A 11 -5.58 15.05 4.34
C ASN A 11 -6.56 14.28 3.44
N MET A 12 -6.04 13.43 2.55
CA MET A 12 -6.85 12.55 1.72
C MET A 12 -7.60 11.53 2.59
N LEU A 13 -6.90 10.87 3.52
CA LEU A 13 -7.49 9.88 4.40
C LEU A 13 -8.61 10.46 5.27
N VAL A 14 -8.40 11.65 5.87
CA VAL A 14 -9.45 12.38 6.62
C VAL A 14 -10.70 12.58 5.76
N LYS A 15 -10.54 12.93 4.48
CA LYS A 15 -11.67 13.13 3.57
C LYS A 15 -12.35 11.81 3.17
N ILE A 16 -11.61 10.72 3.05
CA ILE A 16 -12.16 9.38 2.76
C ILE A 16 -13.03 8.92 3.94
N VAL A 17 -12.50 8.94 5.15
CA VAL A 17 -13.23 8.55 6.37
C VAL A 17 -14.53 9.35 6.50
N LYS A 18 -14.49 10.67 6.26
CA LYS A 18 -15.69 11.52 6.25
C LYS A 18 -16.70 11.12 5.17
N ARG A 19 -16.26 10.72 3.98
CA ARG A 19 -17.15 10.28 2.89
C ARG A 19 -17.83 8.96 3.21
N TYR A 20 -17.11 7.98 3.75
CA TYR A 20 -17.68 6.70 4.17
C TYR A 20 -18.76 6.91 5.23
N LYS A 21 -18.46 7.72 6.25
CA LYS A 21 -19.43 8.10 7.28
C LYS A 21 -20.67 8.79 6.71
N LYS A 22 -20.48 9.72 5.76
CA LYS A 22 -21.61 10.43 5.12
C LYS A 22 -22.48 9.48 4.27
N ALA A 23 -21.88 8.46 3.69
CA ALA A 23 -22.56 7.46 2.87
C ALA A 23 -23.14 6.30 3.68
N ASP A 24 -22.96 6.29 5.01
CA ASP A 24 -23.34 5.19 5.91
C ASP A 24 -22.68 3.85 5.51
N ILE A 25 -21.46 3.91 4.95
CA ILE A 25 -20.68 2.73 4.58
C ILE A 25 -19.73 2.40 5.74
N PRO A 26 -19.69 1.14 6.22
CA PRO A 26 -18.80 0.75 7.29
C PRO A 26 -17.32 0.92 6.89
N PRO A 27 -16.42 1.11 7.87
CA PRO A 27 -14.98 1.11 7.65
C PRO A 27 -14.50 -0.16 6.95
N THR A 28 -13.46 -0.04 6.12
CA THR A 28 -12.83 -1.22 5.51
C THR A 28 -11.96 -1.95 6.53
N GLU A 29 -11.91 -3.28 6.47
CA GLU A 29 -11.05 -4.08 7.34
C GLU A 29 -9.57 -3.92 6.98
N ILE A 30 -9.25 -3.80 5.68
CA ILE A 30 -7.89 -3.66 5.17
C ILE A 30 -7.81 -2.42 4.26
N LEU A 31 -6.71 -1.68 4.35
CA LEU A 31 -6.38 -0.56 3.49
C LEU A 31 -4.96 -0.72 2.92
N TYR A 32 -4.86 -0.91 1.61
CA TYR A 32 -3.58 -0.99 0.90
C TYR A 32 -3.10 0.41 0.48
N LEU A 33 -1.85 0.74 0.80
CA LEU A 33 -1.22 2.03 0.50
C LEU A 33 0.14 1.84 -0.16
N ASP A 34 0.53 2.78 -1.00
CA ASP A 34 1.83 2.82 -1.68
C ASP A 34 2.99 3.23 -0.75
N CYS A 35 2.72 4.07 0.25
CA CYS A 35 3.67 4.54 1.27
C CYS A 35 3.04 4.63 2.67
N ASP A 36 3.89 4.85 3.68
CA ASP A 36 3.49 5.09 5.07
C ASP A 36 2.60 4.00 5.71
N CYS A 37 2.71 2.76 5.23
CA CYS A 37 1.99 1.60 5.80
C CYS A 37 2.73 0.94 6.97
N CYS A 38 4.05 1.14 7.11
CA CYS A 38 4.89 0.47 8.09
C CYS A 38 5.36 1.44 9.17
N GLY A 39 5.41 0.99 10.44
CA GLY A 39 5.98 1.76 11.55
C GLY A 39 5.08 2.89 12.07
N ALA A 40 5.69 3.92 12.65
CA ALA A 40 5.00 5.09 13.18
C ALA A 40 4.53 6.01 12.04
N SER A 41 3.44 5.61 11.39
CA SER A 41 2.84 6.35 10.28
C SER A 41 1.93 7.48 10.78
N PRO A 42 2.03 8.71 10.22
CA PRO A 42 1.10 9.81 10.50
C PRO A 42 -0.37 9.49 10.17
N LEU A 43 -0.62 8.43 9.41
CA LEU A 43 -1.98 7.96 9.10
C LEU A 43 -2.66 7.33 10.31
N GLN A 44 -1.88 6.76 11.23
CA GLN A 44 -2.40 6.18 12.47
C GLN A 44 -3.04 7.26 13.35
N ASP A 45 -2.56 8.50 13.29
CA ASP A 45 -3.14 9.62 14.02
C ASP A 45 -4.52 10.02 13.49
N VAL A 46 -4.85 9.65 12.25
CA VAL A 46 -6.18 9.82 11.66
C VAL A 46 -7.08 8.61 11.93
N LEU A 47 -6.54 7.39 11.80
CA LEU A 47 -7.31 6.16 11.89
C LEU A 47 -7.74 5.86 13.33
N LYS A 48 -6.82 5.94 14.30
CA LYS A 48 -7.08 5.61 15.71
C LYS A 48 -8.24 6.37 16.36
N PRO A 49 -8.39 7.70 16.18
CA PRO A 49 -9.52 8.45 16.74
C PRO A 49 -10.81 8.31 15.92
N SER A 50 -10.78 7.63 14.78
CA SER A 50 -11.94 7.47 13.89
C SER A 50 -12.61 6.10 14.05
N ASP A 51 -13.73 5.92 13.35
CA ASP A 51 -14.42 4.63 13.27
C ASP A 51 -13.54 3.53 12.61
N TRP A 52 -12.43 3.91 11.97
CA TRP A 52 -11.47 3.05 11.27
C TRP A 52 -10.31 2.56 12.15
N LYS A 53 -10.41 2.66 13.48
CA LYS A 53 -9.35 2.26 14.42
C LYS A 53 -8.91 0.79 14.32
N HIS A 54 -9.75 -0.07 13.73
CA HIS A 54 -9.47 -1.49 13.52
C HIS A 54 -9.03 -1.81 12.09
N THR A 55 -8.99 -0.82 11.19
CA THR A 55 -8.51 -1.02 9.81
C THR A 55 -7.03 -1.33 9.81
N VAL A 56 -6.65 -2.44 9.18
CA VAL A 56 -5.27 -2.86 8.99
C VAL A 56 -4.70 -2.15 7.77
N VAL A 57 -3.66 -1.34 7.97
CA VAL A 57 -2.95 -0.68 6.86
C VAL A 57 -1.83 -1.59 6.35
N ARG A 58 -1.77 -1.80 5.04
CA ARG A 58 -0.80 -2.69 4.39
C ARG A 58 -0.11 -1.99 3.22
N LEU A 59 1.09 -2.48 2.88
CA LEU A 59 1.78 -2.04 1.66
C LEU A 59 1.09 -2.65 0.45
N ASP A 60 0.81 -1.83 -0.54
CA ASP A 60 0.35 -2.26 -1.84
C ASP A 60 1.38 -3.19 -2.51
N ILE A 61 0.93 -4.35 -3.01
CA ILE A 61 1.79 -5.41 -3.55
C ILE A 61 2.57 -4.94 -4.77
N TRP A 62 1.95 -4.13 -5.63
CA TRP A 62 2.62 -3.57 -6.80
C TRP A 62 3.79 -2.67 -6.38
N HIS A 63 3.58 -1.81 -5.39
CA HIS A 63 4.65 -0.96 -4.85
C HIS A 63 5.73 -1.76 -4.12
N TYR A 64 5.37 -2.81 -3.38
CA TYR A 64 6.33 -3.71 -2.77
C TYR A 64 7.26 -4.33 -3.81
N MET A 65 6.69 -4.88 -4.87
CA MET A 65 7.46 -5.52 -5.94
C MET A 65 8.32 -4.53 -6.73
N ARG A 66 7.80 -3.34 -7.00
CA ARG A 66 8.56 -2.28 -7.67
C ARG A 66 9.80 -1.88 -6.85
N ARG A 67 9.71 -1.83 -5.52
CA ARG A 67 10.86 -1.55 -4.65
C ARG A 67 11.94 -2.63 -4.77
N ILE A 68 11.56 -3.90 -4.83
CA ILE A 68 12.49 -5.01 -5.02
C ILE A 68 13.14 -4.91 -6.42
N ALA A 69 12.34 -4.68 -7.46
CA ALA A 69 12.83 -4.52 -8.83
C ALA A 69 13.76 -3.29 -9.00
N THR A 70 13.60 -2.24 -8.17
CA THR A 70 14.52 -1.09 -8.17
C THR A 70 15.95 -1.47 -7.73
N GLY A 71 16.11 -2.56 -6.97
CA GLY A 71 17.41 -3.13 -6.65
C GLY A 71 18.08 -3.85 -7.83
N CYS A 72 17.32 -4.18 -8.88
CA CYS A 72 17.88 -4.69 -10.13
C CYS A 72 18.41 -3.51 -10.94
N SER A 73 19.72 -3.30 -10.84
CA SER A 73 20.40 -2.13 -11.39
C SER A 73 20.51 -2.13 -12.92
N THR A 74 20.34 -3.28 -13.59
CA THR A 74 20.49 -3.40 -15.06
C THR A 74 19.53 -4.43 -15.67
N ASP A 75 18.80 -4.01 -16.68
CA ASP A 75 17.97 -4.86 -17.55
C ASP A 75 18.83 -5.75 -18.47
N SER A 76 20.09 -5.37 -18.68
CA SER A 76 21.10 -6.16 -19.41
C SER A 76 21.62 -7.38 -18.63
N HIS A 77 21.27 -7.52 -17.35
CA HIS A 77 21.69 -8.68 -16.56
C HIS A 77 20.99 -9.95 -17.05
N ALA A 78 21.74 -11.03 -17.29
CA ALA A 78 21.19 -12.27 -17.85
C ALA A 78 20.06 -12.91 -17.01
N LEU A 79 19.99 -12.59 -15.72
CA LEU A 79 18.93 -13.06 -14.81
C LEU A 79 17.71 -12.12 -14.72
N TYR A 80 17.74 -10.94 -15.36
CA TYR A 80 16.70 -9.92 -15.21
C TYR A 80 15.31 -10.44 -15.63
N SER A 81 15.20 -11.07 -16.80
CA SER A 81 13.93 -11.60 -17.30
C SER A 81 13.37 -12.69 -16.38
N THR A 82 14.20 -13.62 -15.94
CA THR A 82 13.83 -14.68 -14.99
C THR A 82 13.38 -14.10 -13.66
N PHE A 83 14.13 -13.12 -13.14
CA PHE A 83 13.81 -12.44 -11.89
C PHE A 83 12.45 -11.72 -11.98
N MET A 84 12.22 -10.93 -13.03
CA MET A 84 10.95 -10.24 -13.26
C MET A 84 9.78 -11.21 -13.46
N GLY A 85 10.00 -12.36 -14.11
CA GLY A 85 8.99 -13.41 -14.27
C GLY A 85 8.60 -14.08 -12.95
N LEU A 86 9.57 -14.38 -12.09
CA LEU A 86 9.31 -14.92 -10.75
C LEU A 86 8.58 -13.90 -9.87
N MET A 87 9.03 -12.64 -9.90
CA MET A 87 8.38 -11.53 -9.22
C MET A 87 6.91 -11.41 -9.65
N SER A 88 6.60 -11.41 -10.95
CA SER A 88 5.24 -11.33 -11.46
C SER A 88 4.34 -12.47 -10.96
N ASN A 89 4.88 -13.68 -10.81
CA ASN A 89 4.13 -14.82 -10.27
C ASN A 89 3.84 -14.65 -8.77
N CYS A 90 4.74 -14.02 -8.02
CA CYS A 90 4.55 -13.77 -6.59
C CYS A 90 3.38 -12.81 -6.29
N ILE A 91 2.89 -12.01 -7.26
CA ILE A 91 1.69 -11.17 -7.09
C ILE A 91 0.51 -12.00 -6.62
N PHE A 92 0.32 -13.18 -7.21
CA PHE A 92 -0.84 -14.03 -6.98
C PHE A 92 -0.72 -14.90 -5.72
N ILE A 93 0.45 -14.91 -5.06
CA ILE A 93 0.74 -15.75 -3.90
C ILE A 93 0.81 -14.91 -2.62
N TRP A 94 0.80 -13.58 -2.74
CA TRP A 94 1.08 -12.66 -1.62
C TRP A 94 0.06 -12.75 -0.48
N TYR A 95 -1.20 -13.10 -0.76
CA TYR A 95 -2.19 -13.30 0.28
C TYR A 95 -3.12 -14.45 -0.07
N GLU A 96 -2.97 -15.57 0.64
CA GLU A 96 -3.78 -16.79 0.45
C GLU A 96 -5.26 -16.55 0.82
N GLU A 97 -5.55 -15.54 1.65
CA GLU A 97 -6.90 -15.16 2.08
C GLU A 97 -7.57 -14.11 1.15
N ASP A 98 -6.87 -13.58 0.14
CA ASP A 98 -7.46 -12.62 -0.83
C ASP A 98 -8.24 -13.33 -1.98
N PHE A 99 -8.42 -14.65 -1.91
CA PHE A 99 -9.17 -15.49 -2.86
C PHE A 99 -10.36 -16.22 -2.24
#